data_AF-A0A554ILX5-F1
#
_entry.id   AF-A0A554ILX5-F1
#
_cell.length_a   1.000
_cell.length_b   1.000
_cell.length_c   1.000
_cell.angle_alpha   90.00
_cell.angle_beta   90.00
_cell.angle_gamma   90.00
#
_symmetry.space_group_name_H-M   'P 1'
#
loop_
_entity.id
_entity.type
_entity.pdbx_description
1 polymer ?
#
loop_
_entity_poly.entity_id
_entity_poly.type
_entity_poly.pdbx_seq_one_letter_code
_entity_poly.pdbx_strand_id
1 'polypeptide(L)'
;MPRYTDANLAKWVRMPRMKICRFALLFVDSHRAGLLFSAPFVYCFAMVLTLHYERRDVARQKPNALRRAGKLPAVLYGRKQKATPIVLSFAEFDKVWRKAGESAVLTLKGSAGGEIEALIHEIDRDPVKDTVRHADFTVYQA
;
A
#
# COMPACT_ATOMS: atom_id res chain seq x y z
N MET A 1 -34.27 -39.86 -31.65
CA MET A 1 -35.12 -39.46 -30.49
C MET A 1 -34.73 -40.35 -29.31
N PRO A 2 -34.59 -39.87 -28.05
CA PRO A 2 -35.46 -38.92 -27.31
C PRO A 2 -34.71 -37.68 -26.78
N ARG A 3 -35.27 -36.46 -26.79
CA ARG A 3 -36.29 -35.87 -25.88
C ARG A 3 -35.84 -35.82 -24.41
N TYR A 4 -35.34 -34.65 -24.02
CA TYR A 4 -35.09 -34.22 -22.64
C TYR A 4 -36.43 -33.97 -21.95
N THR A 5 -36.84 -34.93 -21.12
CA THR A 5 -37.89 -34.78 -20.11
C THR A 5 -37.42 -35.55 -18.89
N ASP A 6 -37.25 -34.83 -17.77
CA ASP A 6 -37.56 -35.21 -16.39
C ASP A 6 -37.00 -34.07 -15.50
N ALA A 7 -37.82 -33.20 -14.92
CA ALA A 7 -38.72 -33.46 -13.79
C ALA A 7 -37.98 -34.15 -12.62
N ASN A 8 -37.98 -33.47 -11.46
CA ASN A 8 -37.48 -33.92 -10.16
C ASN A 8 -35.96 -33.92 -9.92
N LEU A 9 -35.46 -32.73 -9.56
CA LEU A 9 -34.55 -32.60 -8.40
C LEU A 9 -34.85 -31.31 -7.63
N ALA A 10 -36.12 -31.19 -7.22
CA ALA A 10 -36.46 -30.42 -6.03
C ALA A 10 -35.92 -31.20 -4.82
N LYS A 11 -34.80 -30.77 -4.25
CA LYS A 11 -34.35 -31.26 -2.94
C LYS A 11 -33.46 -30.22 -2.27
N TRP A 12 -33.90 -29.81 -1.09
CA TRP A 12 -33.16 -29.09 -0.03
C TRP A 12 -33.18 -27.56 -0.02
N VAL A 13 -34.40 -27.03 0.16
CA VAL A 13 -34.84 -26.25 1.34
C VAL A 13 -33.72 -25.63 2.21
N ARG A 14 -33.64 -24.29 2.16
CA ARG A 14 -33.63 -23.32 3.30
C ARG A 14 -33.25 -23.88 4.67
N MET A 15 -32.20 -23.34 5.30
CA MET A 15 -32.08 -22.92 6.73
C MET A 15 -30.70 -22.18 6.91
N PRO A 16 -30.40 -21.48 8.01
CA PRO A 16 -30.83 -20.10 8.28
C PRO A 16 -29.67 -19.13 8.58
N ARG A 17 -29.97 -17.83 8.48
CA ARG A 17 -29.24 -16.74 9.15
C ARG A 17 -29.25 -17.00 10.67
N MET A 18 -28.09 -17.08 11.34
CA MET A 18 -27.94 -16.56 12.71
C MET A 18 -26.49 -16.56 13.23
N LYS A 19 -26.02 -15.34 13.55
CA LYS A 19 -25.30 -14.94 14.78
C LYS A 19 -23.96 -15.63 15.10
N ILE A 20 -22.88 -15.03 14.60
CA ILE A 20 -21.62 -14.97 15.33
C ILE A 20 -21.75 -13.79 16.31
N CYS A 21 -22.08 -14.11 17.55
CA CYS A 21 -21.98 -13.21 18.68
C CYS A 21 -21.00 -13.83 19.68
N ARG A 22 -19.90 -13.09 19.92
CA ARG A 22 -19.42 -12.77 21.26
C ARG A 22 -18.90 -13.95 22.11
N PHE A 23 -17.61 -14.26 21.99
CA PHE A 23 -16.88 -14.96 23.05
C PHE A 23 -15.39 -14.59 23.03
N ALA A 24 -15.04 -13.46 23.64
CA ALA A 24 -13.66 -13.15 24.05
C ALA A 24 -13.67 -11.95 25.02
N LEU A 25 -13.97 -12.23 26.28
CA LEU A 25 -13.82 -11.40 27.49
C LEU A 25 -14.17 -12.41 28.60
N LEU A 26 -13.28 -12.86 29.49
CA LEU A 26 -12.29 -12.19 30.32
C LEU A 26 -11.32 -13.27 30.89
N PHE A 27 -10.33 -12.82 31.67
CA PHE A 27 -9.81 -13.49 32.89
C PHE A 27 -8.36 -14.03 32.82
N VAL A 28 -7.38 -13.18 33.12
CA VAL A 28 -6.39 -13.39 34.21
C VAL A 28 -5.85 -12.00 34.63
N ASP A 29 -6.35 -11.51 35.75
CA ASP A 29 -5.70 -10.49 36.59
C ASP A 29 -4.70 -11.16 37.55
N SER A 30 -3.78 -10.35 38.08
CA SER A 30 -3.15 -10.47 39.40
C SER A 30 -1.65 -10.82 39.48
N HIS A 31 -0.88 -9.74 39.63
CA HIS A 31 0.28 -9.55 40.51
C HIS A 31 1.21 -10.73 40.86
N ARG A 32 2.40 -10.71 40.24
CA ARG A 32 3.69 -11.08 40.88
C ARG A 32 4.76 -10.22 40.23
N ALA A 33 5.16 -9.12 40.87
CA ALA A 33 6.31 -9.08 41.76
C ALA A 33 7.61 -9.48 41.05
N GLY A 34 8.40 -8.44 40.71
CA GLY A 34 9.85 -8.43 40.61
C GLY A 34 10.52 -9.49 39.75
N LEU A 35 11.18 -9.05 38.67
CA LEU A 35 12.62 -9.27 38.49
C LEU A 35 13.12 -8.49 37.27
N LEU A 36 14.29 -7.90 37.47
CA LEU A 36 15.11 -7.19 36.50
C LEU A 36 15.45 -8.13 35.34
N PHE A 37 14.97 -7.81 34.13
CA PHE A 37 15.56 -8.33 32.91
C PHE A 37 15.74 -7.16 31.95
N SER A 38 16.99 -6.77 31.79
CA SER A 38 17.46 -5.77 30.84
C SER A 38 16.88 -6.03 29.45
N ALA A 39 15.94 -5.19 29.02
CA ALA A 39 15.50 -5.16 27.63
C ALA A 39 16.15 -3.96 26.93
N PRO A 40 17.25 -4.16 26.17
CA PRO A 40 17.66 -3.19 25.18
C PRO A 40 17.67 -3.81 23.79
N PHE A 41 16.76 -4.70 23.37
CA PHE A 41 16.84 -5.24 21.99
C PHE A 41 15.56 -5.88 21.43
N VAL A 42 14.37 -5.33 21.70
CA VAL A 42 13.15 -5.76 20.97
C VAL A 42 12.42 -4.54 20.41
N TYR A 43 13.17 -3.71 19.70
CA TYR A 43 12.59 -2.81 18.71
C TYR A 43 12.95 -3.35 17.33
N CYS A 44 12.48 -4.57 17.03
CA CYS A 44 12.24 -5.01 15.65
C CYS A 44 11.00 -4.25 15.17
N PHE A 45 11.14 -2.93 15.06
CA PHE A 45 10.10 -2.10 14.50
C PHE A 45 10.09 -2.41 13.02
N ALA A 46 9.15 -3.25 12.60
CA ALA A 46 8.77 -3.39 11.21
C ALA A 46 8.36 -2.00 10.70
N MET A 47 9.35 -1.23 10.24
CA MET A 47 9.13 0.09 9.66
C MET A 47 8.64 -0.13 8.23
N VAL A 48 7.35 -0.46 8.10
CA VAL A 48 6.70 -0.47 6.79
C VAL A 48 6.35 0.97 6.44
N LEU A 49 7.02 1.52 5.43
CA LEU A 49 6.73 2.84 4.88
C LEU A 49 5.69 2.70 3.77
N THR A 50 4.48 3.20 4.03
CA THR A 50 3.37 3.16 3.06
C THR A 50 3.17 4.52 2.40
N LEU A 51 2.89 4.53 1.10
CA LEU A 51 2.63 5.77 0.34
C LEU A 51 1.44 5.59 -0.61
N HIS A 52 0.52 6.56 -0.63
CA HIS A 52 -0.68 6.50 -1.46
C HIS A 52 -0.42 7.06 -2.87
N TYR A 53 -0.90 6.35 -3.90
CA TYR A 53 -0.78 6.80 -5.28
C TYR A 53 -2.09 6.77 -6.06
N GLU A 54 -2.18 7.71 -7.01
CA GLU A 54 -3.23 7.81 -8.02
C GLU A 54 -2.63 7.53 -9.40
N ARG A 55 -3.37 6.84 -10.28
CA ARG A 55 -2.95 6.67 -11.68
C ARG A 55 -3.16 8.00 -12.43
N ARG A 56 -2.18 8.38 -13.26
CA ARG A 56 -2.24 9.61 -14.07
C ARG A 56 -2.69 9.33 -15.49
N ASP A 57 -3.53 10.21 -16.04
CA ASP A 57 -3.75 10.32 -17.48
C ASP A 57 -2.77 11.34 -18.08
N VAL A 58 -1.80 10.85 -18.87
CA VAL A 58 -0.72 11.68 -19.44
C VAL A 58 -1.26 12.78 -20.37
N ALA A 59 -2.34 12.49 -21.09
CA ALA A 59 -2.93 13.41 -22.06
C ALA A 59 -3.61 14.63 -21.41
N ARG A 60 -4.18 14.47 -20.21
CA ARG A 60 -5.04 15.49 -19.59
C ARG A 60 -4.31 16.34 -18.56
N GLN A 61 -3.36 15.75 -17.84
CA GLN A 61 -2.73 16.40 -16.70
C GLN A 61 -1.32 16.86 -17.08
N LYS A 62 -1.03 18.16 -17.04
CA LYS A 62 0.31 18.71 -17.28
C LYS A 62 1.17 18.64 -15.99
N PRO A 63 2.46 18.22 -16.05
CA PRO A 63 3.31 18.11 -14.86
C PRO A 63 3.43 19.42 -14.06
N ASN A 64 3.50 20.56 -14.75
CA ASN A 64 3.64 21.86 -14.10
C ASN A 64 2.40 22.28 -13.30
N ALA A 65 1.20 21.86 -13.74
CA ALA A 65 -0.03 22.12 -13.00
C ALA A 65 -0.09 21.26 -11.72
N LEU A 66 0.35 19.99 -11.81
CA LEU A 66 0.41 19.08 -10.66
C LEU A 66 1.35 19.60 -9.57
N ARG A 67 2.54 20.08 -9.95
CA ARG A 67 3.51 20.65 -9.01
C ARG A 67 2.96 21.87 -8.27
N ARG A 68 2.22 22.73 -8.96
CA ARG A 68 1.54 23.89 -8.33
C ARG A 68 0.44 23.46 -7.35
N ALA A 69 -0.19 22.32 -7.60
CA ALA A 69 -1.20 21.74 -6.73
C ALA A 69 -0.59 20.92 -5.56
N GLY A 70 0.73 20.90 -5.40
CA GLY A 70 1.39 20.08 -4.36
C GLY A 70 1.39 18.58 -4.64
N LYS A 71 1.13 18.18 -5.88
CA LYS A 71 1.20 16.79 -6.34
C LYS A 71 2.53 16.53 -7.04
N LEU A 72 3.15 15.39 -6.75
CA LEU A 72 4.40 14.95 -7.34
C LEU A 72 4.13 13.97 -8.48
N PRO A 73 4.52 14.30 -9.73
CA PRO A 73 4.48 13.33 -10.82
C PRO A 73 5.58 12.28 -10.62
N ALA A 74 5.23 11.01 -10.85
CA ALA A 74 6.17 9.91 -10.76
C ALA A 74 5.87 8.82 -11.79
N VAL A 75 6.84 7.95 -12.05
CA VAL A 75 6.68 6.81 -12.96
C VAL A 75 7.00 5.53 -12.20
N LEU A 76 6.10 4.55 -12.33
CA LEU A 76 6.30 3.20 -11.83
C LEU A 76 6.60 2.27 -13.01
N TYR A 77 7.75 1.61 -13.00
CA TYR A 77 8.12 0.63 -14.00
C TYR A 77 8.70 -0.63 -13.35
N GLY A 78 8.76 -1.72 -14.10
CA GLY A 78 9.37 -2.95 -13.63
C GLY A 78 9.51 -3.98 -14.73
N ARG A 79 10.20 -5.09 -14.44
CA ARG A 79 10.42 -6.16 -15.43
C ARG A 79 9.12 -6.81 -15.91
N LYS A 80 8.14 -6.93 -15.01
CA LYS A 80 6.85 -7.57 -15.26
C LYS A 80 5.69 -6.58 -15.44
N GLN A 81 5.90 -5.30 -15.16
CA GLN A 81 4.88 -4.26 -15.24
C GLN A 81 5.26 -3.18 -16.24
N LYS A 82 4.32 -2.82 -17.12
CA LYS A 82 4.51 -1.71 -18.07
C LYS A 82 4.66 -0.39 -17.30
N ALA A 83 5.49 0.52 -17.84
CA ALA A 83 5.68 1.86 -17.29
C ALA A 83 4.34 2.58 -17.14
N THR A 84 3.95 2.79 -15.89
CA THR A 84 2.67 3.40 -15.52
C THR A 84 2.94 4.76 -14.88
N PRO A 85 2.40 5.84 -15.46
CA PRO A 85 2.52 7.16 -14.86
C PRO A 85 1.57 7.28 -13.67
N ILE A 86 2.11 7.74 -12.55
CA ILE A 86 1.40 7.87 -11.28
C ILE A 86 1.55 9.29 -10.72
N VAL A 87 0.71 9.62 -9.76
CA VAL A 87 0.74 10.88 -9.02
C VAL A 87 0.72 10.60 -7.53
N LEU A 88 1.61 11.27 -6.81
CA LEU A 88 1.76 11.17 -5.36
C LEU A 88 1.51 12.52 -4.70
N SER A 89 1.24 12.51 -3.39
CA SER A 89 1.29 13.74 -2.58
C SER A 89 2.74 14.12 -2.31
N PHE A 90 3.12 15.38 -2.58
CA PHE A 90 4.47 15.87 -2.30
C PHE A 90 4.79 15.79 -0.80
N ALA A 91 3.84 16.16 0.07
CA ALA A 91 4.05 16.21 1.51
C ALA A 91 4.21 14.82 2.15
N GLU A 92 3.54 13.80 1.61
CA GLU A 92 3.73 12.42 2.06
C GLU A 92 5.06 11.86 1.59
N PHE A 93 5.40 12.11 0.32
CA PHE A 93 6.66 11.68 -0.26
C PHE A 93 7.86 12.28 0.46
N ASP A 94 7.85 13.57 0.78
CA ASP A 94 8.96 14.23 1.50
C ASP A 94 9.19 13.62 2.89
N LYS A 95 8.11 13.32 3.64
CA LYS A 95 8.21 12.66 4.94
C LYS A 95 8.78 11.25 4.84
N VAL A 96 8.36 10.50 3.82
CA VAL A 96 8.84 9.14 3.57
C VAL A 96 10.30 9.19 3.16
N TRP A 97 10.65 10.05 2.21
CA TRP A 97 12.01 10.23 1.71
C TRP A 97 13.01 10.54 2.82
N ARG A 98 12.68 11.49 3.70
CA ARG A 98 13.52 11.86 4.84
C ARG A 98 13.75 10.71 5.84
N LYS A 99 12.85 9.73 5.90
CA LYS A 99 12.97 8.55 6.76
C LYS A 99 13.68 7.39 6.07
N ALA A 100 13.42 7.22 4.78
CA ALA A 100 13.83 6.05 4.02
C ALA A 100 15.26 6.16 3.48
N GLY A 101 15.73 7.39 3.18
CA GLY A 101 17.02 7.61 2.54
C GLY A 101 17.01 7.23 1.06
N GLU A 102 18.19 7.06 0.47
CA GLU A 102 18.35 7.08 -1.00
C GLU A 102 17.79 5.87 -1.75
N SER A 103 17.90 4.67 -1.17
CA SER A 103 17.48 3.43 -1.81
C SER A 103 16.68 2.60 -0.83
N ALA A 104 15.41 2.94 -0.69
CA ALA A 104 14.50 2.28 0.22
C ALA A 104 13.32 1.61 -0.49
N VAL A 105 12.93 0.46 0.03
CA VAL A 105 11.73 -0.27 -0.40
C VAL A 105 10.52 0.33 0.32
N LEU A 106 9.51 0.69 -0.47
CA LEU A 106 8.27 1.31 -0.03
C LEU A 106 7.08 0.47 -0.49
N THR A 107 6.01 0.51 0.28
CA THR A 107 4.74 -0.12 -0.10
C THR A 107 3.81 0.95 -0.69
N LEU A 108 3.58 0.89 -2.00
CA LEU A 108 2.69 1.80 -2.72
C LEU A 108 1.26 1.27 -2.69
N LYS A 109 0.35 2.05 -2.12
CA LYS A 109 -1.10 1.75 -2.04
C LYS A 109 -1.85 2.54 -3.09
N GLY A 110 -2.35 1.83 -4.10
CA GLY A 110 -3.13 2.40 -5.17
C GLY A 110 -4.55 2.72 -4.72
N SER A 111 -5.09 3.83 -5.21
CA SER A 111 -6.50 4.21 -4.95
C SER A 111 -7.51 3.17 -5.46
N ALA A 112 -7.12 2.31 -6.40
CA ALA A 112 -7.92 1.20 -6.92
C ALA A 112 -7.76 -0.11 -6.11
N GLY A 113 -7.13 -0.07 -4.94
CA GLY A 113 -6.98 -1.22 -4.04
C GLY A 113 -5.81 -2.15 -4.35
N GLY A 114 -4.89 -1.77 -5.26
CA GLY A 114 -3.67 -2.53 -5.52
C GLY A 114 -2.53 -2.13 -4.59
N GLU A 115 -1.83 -3.10 -4.01
CA GLU A 115 -0.63 -2.88 -3.20
C GLU A 115 0.58 -3.38 -3.98
N ILE A 116 1.59 -2.53 -4.13
CA ILE A 116 2.80 -2.84 -4.90
C ILE A 116 4.01 -2.43 -4.07
N GLU A 117 4.96 -3.34 -3.89
CA GLU A 117 6.26 -3.01 -3.31
C GLU A 117 7.16 -2.41 -4.40
N ALA A 118 7.70 -1.23 -4.12
CA ALA A 118 8.53 -0.48 -5.05
C ALA A 118 9.76 0.10 -4.36
N LEU A 119 10.89 0.02 -5.04
CA LEU A 119 12.14 0.68 -4.68
C LEU A 119 12.18 2.07 -5.31
N ILE A 120 12.63 3.07 -4.55
CA ILE A 120 13.01 4.36 -5.12
C ILE A 120 14.27 4.16 -5.97
N HIS A 121 14.18 4.42 -7.27
CA HIS A 121 15.32 4.27 -8.18
C HIS A 121 16.08 5.58 -8.33
N GLU A 122 15.37 6.65 -8.67
CA GLU A 122 15.96 7.96 -8.95
C GLU A 122 15.01 9.08 -8.53
N ILE A 123 15.60 10.22 -8.16
CA ILE A 123 14.87 11.44 -7.80
C ILE A 123 15.46 12.63 -8.53
N ASP A 124 14.62 13.31 -9.30
CA ASP A 124 14.97 14.60 -9.89
C ASP A 124 14.74 15.69 -8.85
N ARG A 125 15.81 16.41 -8.52
CA ARG A 125 15.74 17.61 -7.67
C ARG A 125 15.99 18.87 -8.49
N ASP A 126 15.38 19.96 -8.05
CA ASP A 126 15.70 21.28 -8.57
C ASP A 126 17.08 21.73 -8.05
N PRO A 127 18.06 22.06 -8.90
CA PRO A 127 19.41 22.39 -8.46
C PRO A 127 19.49 23.71 -7.68
N VAL A 128 18.47 24.58 -7.77
CA VAL A 128 18.47 25.88 -7.09
C VAL A 128 17.63 25.81 -5.81
N LYS A 129 16.47 25.14 -5.87
CA LYS A 129 15.51 25.10 -4.76
C LYS A 129 15.65 23.85 -3.87
N ASP A 130 16.42 22.86 -4.30
CA ASP A 130 16.53 21.52 -3.70
C ASP A 130 15.17 20.83 -3.48
N THR A 131 14.16 21.20 -4.27
CA THR A 131 12.82 20.61 -4.20
C THR A 131 12.73 19.41 -5.14
N VAL A 132 12.12 18.32 -4.67
CA VAL A 132 11.85 17.14 -5.50
C VAL A 132 10.82 17.47 -6.60
N ARG A 133 11.19 17.23 -7.86
CA ARG A 133 10.41 17.55 -9.05
C ARG A 133 9.78 16.32 -9.72
N HIS A 134 10.44 15.18 -9.58
CA HIS A 134 10.04 13.90 -10.16
C HIS A 134 10.65 12.77 -9.34
N ALA A 135 10.00 11.62 -9.33
CA ALA A 135 10.50 10.41 -8.68
C ALA A 135 10.22 9.19 -9.56
N ASP A 136 11.20 8.31 -9.64
CA ASP A 136 11.14 7.07 -10.40
C ASP A 136 11.14 5.87 -9.46
N PHE A 137 10.19 4.98 -9.71
CA PHE A 137 9.98 3.78 -8.91
C PHE A 137 10.18 2.54 -9.75
N THR A 138 10.99 1.61 -9.22
CA THR A 138 11.14 0.26 -9.76
C THR A 138 10.35 -0.71 -8.90
N VAL A 139 9.50 -1.55 -9.50
CA VAL A 139 8.82 -2.63 -8.76
C VAL A 139 9.86 -3.55 -8.12
N TYR A 140 9.83 -3.64 -6.80
CA TYR A 140 10.68 -4.55 -6.06
C TYR A 140 10.12 -5.97 -6.22
N GLN A 141 10.98 -6.92 -6.56
CA GLN A 141 10.59 -8.30 -6.68
C GLN A 141 11.57 -9.10 -5.81
N ALA A 142 11.15 -9.40 -4.58
CA ALA A 142 11.82 -10.36 -3.72
C ALA A 142 11.63 -11.79 -4.25
#